data_AF-A0A942C8H2-F1
#
_entry.id   AF-A0A942C8H2-F1
#
_cell.length_a   1.000
_cell.length_b   1.000
_cell.length_c   1.000
_cell.angle_alpha   90.00
_cell.angle_beta   90.00
_cell.angle_gamma   90.00
#
_symmetry.space_group_name_H-M   'P 1'
#
loop_
_entity.id
_entity.type
_entity.pdbx_description
1 polymer ?
#
loop_
_entity_poly.entity_id
_entity_poly.type
_entity_poly.pdbx_seq_one_letter_code
_entity_poly.pdbx_strand_id
1 'polypeptide(L)'
;MTPETTAEPIEQGSFLNRLIGVYFSPGETFKSFASNPGLLAPIIGLVLIGGIVGYLFFSKVDFAQVIAPQIEQMVEAGRIQKEQAPQVIAMQANIAKYSALVMGLIGNVLFSLIVAGVFKLVSLVLGKENTYKSLLAVTLYTFLAIGIIAEG
;
A
#
# COMPACT_ATOMS: atom_id res chain seq x y z
N MET A 1 -24.61 37.69 7.04
CA MET A 1 -24.92 36.72 5.98
C MET A 1 -23.60 36.13 5.53
N THR A 2 -23.21 34.98 6.09
CA THR A 2 -22.09 34.19 5.60
C THR A 2 -22.51 33.59 4.27
N PRO A 3 -21.71 33.69 3.19
CA PRO A 3 -22.06 33.10 1.92
C PRO A 3 -22.11 31.58 2.09
N GLU A 4 -23.27 30.99 1.82
CA GLU A 4 -23.37 29.56 1.59
C GLU A 4 -22.59 29.27 0.31
N THR A 5 -21.41 28.67 0.45
CA THR A 5 -20.75 28.01 -0.67
C THR A 5 -21.62 26.83 -1.05
N THR A 6 -22.49 27.03 -2.04
CA THR A 6 -23.13 25.95 -2.78
C THR A 6 -22.02 25.16 -3.46
N ALA A 7 -21.52 24.11 -2.80
CA ALA A 7 -20.64 23.15 -3.43
C ALA A 7 -21.45 22.43 -4.51
N GLU A 8 -21.20 22.76 -5.77
CA GLU A 8 -21.74 21.98 -6.88
C GLU A 8 -21.32 20.51 -6.72
N PRO A 9 -22.22 19.54 -7.00
CA PRO A 9 -21.86 18.13 -6.95
C PRO A 9 -20.70 17.91 -7.92
N ILE A 10 -19.49 17.75 -7.40
CA ILE A 10 -18.33 17.43 -8.23
C ILE A 10 -18.71 16.14 -8.94
N GLU A 11 -18.84 16.15 -10.27
CA GLU A 11 -18.93 14.91 -11.04
C GLU A 11 -17.73 14.06 -10.64
N GLN A 12 -17.97 13.04 -9.82
CA GLN A 12 -16.92 12.18 -9.31
C GLN A 12 -16.50 11.15 -10.37
N GLY A 13 -16.48 11.56 -11.65
CA GLY A 13 -16.10 10.71 -12.77
C GLY A 13 -14.59 10.58 -12.92
N SER A 14 -13.82 11.63 -12.63
CA SER A 14 -12.37 11.63 -12.85
C SER A 14 -11.59 11.11 -11.63
N PHE A 15 -10.42 10.52 -11.89
CA PHE A 15 -9.52 10.02 -10.84
C PHE A 15 -9.11 11.09 -9.83
N LEU A 16 -8.77 12.30 -10.30
CA LEU A 16 -8.35 13.41 -9.44
C LEU A 16 -9.48 13.92 -8.56
N ASN A 17 -10.71 14.02 -9.10
CA ASN A 17 -11.87 14.44 -8.31
C ASN A 17 -12.13 13.47 -7.16
N ARG A 18 -12.01 12.16 -7.41
CA ARG A 18 -12.12 11.11 -6.38
C ARG A 18 -11.02 11.21 -5.35
N LEU A 19 -9.77 11.41 -5.78
CA LEU A 19 -8.62 11.52 -4.86
C LEU A 19 -8.74 12.75 -3.96
N ILE A 20 -9.06 13.93 -4.52
CA ILE A 20 -9.32 15.16 -3.76
C ILE A 20 -10.52 14.95 -2.83
N GLY A 21 -11.58 14.31 -3.34
CA GLY A 21 -12.76 14.00 -2.58
C GLY A 21 -12.52 13.10 -1.36
N VAL A 22 -11.49 12.23 -1.38
CA VAL A 22 -11.10 11.45 -0.17
C VAL A 22 -10.71 12.38 0.98
N TYR A 23 -10.07 13.51 0.70
CA TYR A 23 -9.64 14.46 1.74
C TYR A 23 -10.76 15.39 2.19
N PHE A 24 -11.56 15.90 1.25
CA PHE A 24 -12.48 17.02 1.52
C PHE A 24 -13.96 16.64 1.52
N SER A 25 -14.34 15.54 0.86
CA SER A 25 -15.72 15.05 0.80
C SER A 25 -15.80 13.51 0.85
N PRO A 26 -15.20 12.86 1.87
CA PRO A 26 -15.03 11.40 1.90
C PRO A 26 -16.37 10.64 1.86
N GLY A 27 -17.40 11.16 2.53
CA GLY A 27 -18.72 10.53 2.56
C GLY A 27 -19.38 10.43 1.18
N GLU A 28 -19.30 11.49 0.37
CA GLU A 28 -19.81 11.50 -1.00
C GLU A 28 -18.92 10.66 -1.91
N THR A 29 -17.60 10.81 -1.76
CA THR A 29 -16.59 10.05 -2.51
C THR A 29 -16.74 8.55 -2.36
N PHE A 30 -16.92 8.08 -1.13
CA PHE A 30 -17.06 6.65 -0.86
C PHE A 30 -18.39 6.09 -1.36
N LYS A 31 -19.45 6.91 -1.37
CA LYS A 31 -20.75 6.52 -1.96
C LYS A 31 -20.66 6.34 -3.47
N SER A 32 -19.88 7.15 -4.20
CA SER A 32 -19.78 7.01 -5.66
C SER A 32 -19.10 5.71 -6.10
N PHE A 33 -18.27 5.11 -5.24
CA PHE A 33 -17.67 3.80 -5.52
C PHE A 33 -18.69 2.65 -5.49
N ALA A 34 -19.91 2.86 -4.97
CA ALA A 34 -20.97 1.87 -5.06
C ALA A 34 -21.44 1.67 -6.51
N SER A 35 -21.49 2.74 -7.31
CA SER A 35 -21.94 2.71 -8.70
C SER A 35 -20.80 2.54 -9.71
N ASN A 36 -19.63 3.13 -9.44
CA ASN A 36 -18.48 3.04 -10.35
C ASN A 36 -17.15 2.93 -9.57
N PRO A 37 -16.78 1.74 -9.07
CA PRO A 37 -15.51 1.50 -8.38
C PRO A 37 -14.36 1.42 -9.39
N GLY A 38 -13.78 2.56 -9.74
CA GLY A 38 -12.64 2.62 -10.65
C GLY A 38 -11.35 2.17 -9.95
N LEU A 39 -10.85 0.98 -10.27
CA LEU A 39 -9.72 0.37 -9.54
C LEU A 39 -8.35 0.63 -10.17
N LEU A 40 -8.29 0.74 -11.50
CA LEU A 40 -7.00 0.79 -12.20
C LEU A 40 -6.20 2.04 -11.87
N ALA A 41 -6.83 3.21 -11.88
CA ALA A 41 -6.16 4.47 -11.62
C ALA A 41 -5.50 4.53 -10.22
N PRO A 42 -6.19 4.19 -9.10
CA PRO A 42 -5.52 4.21 -7.80
C PRO A 42 -4.51 3.06 -7.62
N ILE A 43 -4.68 1.91 -8.28
CA ILE A 43 -3.65 0.84 -8.28
C ILE A 43 -2.36 1.34 -8.93
N ILE A 44 -2.45 1.94 -10.11
CA ILE A 44 -1.28 2.49 -10.80
C ILE A 44 -0.62 3.57 -9.93
N GLY A 45 -1.40 4.47 -9.33
CA GLY A 45 -0.89 5.48 -8.40
C GLY A 45 -0.10 4.87 -7.24
N LEU A 46 -0.66 3.86 -6.57
CA LEU A 46 -0.01 3.18 -5.44
C LEU A 46 1.27 2.44 -5.85
N VAL A 47 1.27 1.77 -7.00
CA VAL A 47 2.45 1.06 -7.52
C VAL A 47 3.57 2.05 -7.85
N LEU A 48 3.23 3.19 -8.47
CA LEU A 48 4.23 4.20 -8.81
C LEU A 48 4.83 4.84 -7.56
N ILE A 49 3.98 5.26 -6.61
CA ILE A 49 4.41 5.90 -5.37
C ILE A 49 5.27 4.92 -4.53
N GLY A 50 4.74 3.72 -4.24
CA GLY A 50 5.47 2.70 -3.48
C GLY A 50 6.75 2.22 -4.20
N GLY A 51 6.72 2.16 -5.53
CA GLY A 51 7.90 1.84 -6.34
C GLY A 51 8.99 2.89 -6.27
N ILE A 52 8.62 4.17 -6.41
CA ILE A 52 9.56 5.29 -6.34
C ILE A 52 10.17 5.37 -4.95
N VAL A 53 9.36 5.38 -3.90
CA VAL A 53 9.88 5.48 -2.52
C VAL A 53 10.63 4.23 -2.11
N GLY A 54 10.13 3.04 -2.43
CA GLY A 54 10.83 1.79 -2.20
C GLY A 54 12.19 1.78 -2.89
N TYR A 55 12.28 2.20 -4.15
CA TYR A 55 13.55 2.30 -4.86
C TYR A 55 14.51 3.31 -4.22
N LEU A 56 14.03 4.52 -3.91
CA LEU A 56 14.86 5.58 -3.31
C LEU A 56 15.38 5.19 -1.92
N PHE A 57 14.58 4.46 -1.15
CA PHE A 57 14.94 4.00 0.18
C PHE A 57 15.88 2.79 0.13
N PHE A 58 15.45 1.70 -0.53
CA PHE A 58 16.19 0.44 -0.53
C PHE A 58 17.44 0.45 -1.41
N SER A 59 17.59 1.39 -2.35
CA SER A 59 18.85 1.56 -3.09
C SER A 59 20.01 1.99 -2.20
N LYS A 60 19.73 2.59 -1.03
CA LYS A 60 20.74 3.06 -0.06
C LYS A 60 21.02 2.08 1.06
N VAL A 61 20.26 0.97 1.15
CA VAL A 61 20.39 -0.01 2.23
C VAL A 61 21.48 -1.02 1.91
N ASP A 62 22.46 -1.16 2.81
CA ASP A 62 23.39 -2.29 2.79
C ASP A 62 22.74 -3.51 3.44
N PHE A 63 22.05 -4.30 2.63
CA PHE A 63 21.36 -5.51 3.10
C PHE A 63 22.31 -6.56 3.68
N ALA A 64 23.60 -6.59 3.30
CA ALA A 64 24.56 -7.52 3.87
C ALA A 64 24.84 -7.15 5.34
N GLN A 65 25.03 -5.86 5.63
CA GLN A 65 25.20 -5.39 7.00
C GLN A 65 23.94 -5.59 7.86
N VAL A 66 22.75 -5.45 7.27
CA VAL A 66 21.48 -5.70 7.98
C VAL A 66 21.32 -7.17 8.37
N ILE A 67 21.76 -8.09 7.52
CA ILE A 67 21.55 -9.53 7.69
C ILE A 67 22.67 -10.20 8.50
N ALA A 68 23.90 -9.65 8.44
CA ALA A 68 25.07 -10.23 9.10
C ALA A 68 24.84 -10.58 10.59
N PRO A 69 24.26 -9.69 11.44
CA PRO A 69 24.02 -10.01 12.85
C PRO A 69 23.09 -11.21 13.07
N GLN A 70 22.08 -11.38 12.21
CA GLN A 70 21.16 -12.52 12.29
C GLN A 70 21.87 -13.83 11.93
N ILE A 71 22.77 -13.80 10.94
CA ILE A 71 23.56 -14.98 10.56
C ILE A 71 24.62 -15.32 11.61
N GLU A 72 25.28 -14.32 12.20
CA GLU A 72 26.22 -14.54 13.29
C GLU A 72 25.56 -15.25 14.47
N GLN A 73 24.36 -14.83 14.87
CA GLN A 73 23.56 -15.53 15.89
C GLN A 73 23.24 -16.98 15.49
N MET A 74 22.99 -17.25 14.21
CA MET A 74 22.76 -18.62 13.72
C MET A 74 24.03 -19.48 13.74
N VAL A 75 25.21 -18.88 13.52
CA VAL A 75 26.51 -19.56 13.64
C VAL A 75 26.80 -19.89 15.10
N GLU A 76 26.57 -18.94 16.02
CA GLU A 76 26.71 -19.16 17.47
C GLU A 76 25.78 -20.25 17.98
N ALA A 77 24.56 -20.32 17.45
CA ALA A 77 23.59 -21.37 17.74
C ALA A 77 23.91 -22.73 17.05
N GLY A 78 25.01 -22.83 16.30
CA GLY A 78 25.42 -24.04 15.59
C GLY A 78 24.52 -24.43 14.42
N ARG A 79 23.65 -23.53 13.94
CA ARG A 79 22.72 -23.79 12.82
C ARG A 79 23.40 -23.65 11.46
N ILE A 80 24.48 -22.86 11.38
CA ILE A 80 25.26 -22.63 10.16
C ILE A 80 26.75 -22.77 10.50
N GLN A 81 27.52 -23.43 9.62
CA GLN A 81 28.97 -23.48 9.75
C GLN A 81 29.58 -22.11 9.47
N LYS A 82 30.60 -21.71 10.25
CA LYS A 82 31.20 -20.38 10.17
C LYS A 82 31.74 -20.06 8.76
N GLU A 83 32.26 -21.07 8.08
CA GLU A 83 32.81 -20.96 6.72
C GLU A 83 31.72 -20.66 5.67
N GLN A 84 30.48 -21.05 5.94
CA GLN A 84 29.34 -20.82 5.04
C GLN A 84 28.69 -19.45 5.26
N ALA A 85 28.94 -18.80 6.40
CA ALA A 85 28.28 -17.55 6.76
C ALA A 85 28.42 -16.44 5.68
N PRO A 86 29.59 -16.18 5.06
CA PRO A 86 29.71 -15.15 4.04
C PRO A 86 28.84 -15.43 2.80
N GLN A 87 28.76 -16.69 2.38
CA GLN A 87 27.93 -17.10 1.24
C GLN A 87 26.44 -16.94 1.54
N VAL A 88 26.01 -17.34 2.74
CA VAL A 88 24.62 -17.21 3.18
C VAL A 88 24.21 -15.74 3.29
N ILE A 89 25.08 -14.88 3.85
CA ILE A 89 24.85 -13.43 3.94
C ILE A 89 24.68 -12.84 2.53
N ALA A 90 25.59 -13.13 1.61
CA ALA A 90 25.50 -12.61 0.24
C ALA A 90 24.21 -13.07 -0.49
N MET A 91 23.83 -14.34 -0.32
CA MET A 91 22.60 -14.86 -0.90
C MET A 91 21.37 -14.17 -0.33
N GLN A 92 21.26 -14.09 1.01
CA GLN A 92 20.11 -13.47 1.67
C GLN A 92 20.04 -11.97 1.42
N ALA A 93 21.17 -11.28 1.32
CA ALA A 93 21.21 -9.85 0.97
C ALA A 93 20.63 -9.59 -0.42
N ASN A 94 20.96 -10.43 -1.40
CA ASN A 94 20.37 -10.32 -2.73
C ASN A 94 18.87 -10.61 -2.71
N ILE A 95 18.44 -11.68 -2.04
CA ILE A 95 17.02 -12.00 -1.88
C ILE A 95 16.27 -10.85 -1.20
N ALA A 96 16.82 -10.30 -0.12
CA ALA A 96 16.26 -9.18 0.63
C ALA A 96 16.14 -7.93 -0.26
N LYS A 97 17.16 -7.60 -1.04
CA LYS A 97 17.13 -6.47 -1.96
C LYS A 97 16.01 -6.58 -3.00
N TYR A 98 15.91 -7.73 -3.68
CA TYR A 98 14.87 -7.92 -4.70
C TYR A 98 13.47 -8.03 -4.09
N SER A 99 13.32 -8.77 -2.98
CA SER A 99 12.04 -8.89 -2.30
C SER A 99 11.56 -7.56 -1.73
N ALA A 100 12.45 -6.72 -1.18
CA ALA A 100 12.11 -5.38 -0.72
C ALA A 100 11.62 -4.48 -1.87
N LEU A 101 12.26 -4.52 -3.04
CA LEU A 101 11.81 -3.77 -4.22
C LEU A 101 10.45 -4.26 -4.73
N VAL A 102 10.26 -5.58 -4.85
CA VAL A 102 8.98 -6.17 -5.27
C VAL A 102 7.89 -5.83 -4.26
N MET A 103 8.15 -5.99 -2.96
CA MET A 103 7.19 -5.64 -1.91
C MET A 103 6.90 -4.15 -1.84
N GLY A 104 7.87 -3.28 -2.13
CA GLY A 104 7.62 -1.84 -2.27
C GLY A 104 6.65 -1.53 -3.42
N LEU A 105 6.80 -2.22 -4.54
CA LEU A 105 5.95 -2.04 -5.73
C LEU A 105 4.52 -2.55 -5.55
N ILE A 106 4.35 -3.79 -5.09
CA ILE A 106 3.03 -4.44 -5.04
C ILE A 106 2.47 -4.62 -3.64
N GLY A 107 3.27 -4.44 -2.60
CA GLY A 107 2.88 -4.69 -1.20
C GLY A 107 1.71 -3.82 -0.77
N ASN A 108 1.70 -2.53 -1.16
CA ASN A 108 0.58 -1.64 -0.85
C ASN A 108 -0.74 -2.09 -1.49
N VAL A 109 -0.69 -2.61 -2.73
CA VAL A 109 -1.87 -3.14 -3.43
C VAL A 109 -2.34 -4.43 -2.77
N LEU A 110 -1.42 -5.36 -2.48
CA LEU A 110 -1.75 -6.61 -1.79
C LEU A 110 -2.35 -6.36 -0.41
N PHE A 111 -1.77 -5.42 0.35
CA PHE A 111 -2.29 -5.02 1.64
C PHE A 111 -3.70 -4.40 1.52
N SER A 112 -3.93 -3.58 0.49
CA SER A 112 -5.27 -3.04 0.19
C SER A 112 -6.30 -4.14 -0.09
N LEU A 113 -5.92 -5.21 -0.80
CA LEU A 113 -6.79 -6.36 -1.05
C LEU A 113 -7.20 -7.05 0.25
N ILE A 114 -6.24 -7.24 1.17
CA ILE A 114 -6.46 -7.87 2.47
C ILE A 114 -7.40 -7.00 3.31
N VAL A 115 -7.12 -5.70 3.42
CA VAL A 115 -7.91 -4.75 4.21
C VAL A 115 -9.34 -4.65 3.67
N ALA A 116 -9.52 -4.55 2.34
CA ALA A 116 -10.85 -4.59 1.72
C ALA A 116 -11.59 -5.90 2.00
N GLY A 117 -10.87 -7.03 2.08
CA GLY A 117 -11.41 -8.34 2.43
C GLY A 117 -11.95 -8.36 3.86
N VAL A 118 -11.16 -7.87 4.81
CA VAL A 118 -11.58 -7.73 6.21
C VAL A 118 -12.82 -6.84 6.31
N PHE A 119 -12.83 -5.67 5.65
CA PHE A 119 -14.02 -4.81 5.63
C PHE A 119 -15.24 -5.49 5.01
N LYS A 120 -15.05 -6.34 4.01
CA LYS A 120 -16.16 -7.10 3.43
C LYS A 120 -16.71 -8.12 4.41
N LEU A 121 -15.85 -8.85 5.13
CA LEU A 121 -16.27 -9.79 6.17
C LEU A 121 -17.04 -9.09 7.28
N VAL A 122 -16.55 -7.96 7.77
CA VAL A 122 -17.26 -7.15 8.78
C VAL A 122 -18.61 -6.67 8.25
N SER A 123 -18.67 -6.22 6.99
CA SER A 123 -19.91 -5.78 6.37
C SER A 123 -20.95 -6.90 6.26
N LEU A 124 -20.52 -8.14 6.00
CA LEU A 124 -21.39 -9.31 5.99
C LEU A 124 -21.97 -9.59 7.38
N VAL A 125 -21.15 -9.52 8.44
CA VAL A 125 -21.62 -9.70 9.83
C VAL A 125 -22.63 -8.61 10.23
N LEU A 126 -22.43 -7.38 9.75
CA LEU A 126 -23.33 -6.25 10.01
C LEU A 126 -24.56 -6.21 9.09
N GLY A 127 -24.73 -7.17 8.18
CA GLY A 127 -25.85 -7.20 7.24
C GLY A 127 -25.85 -6.05 6.21
N LYS A 128 -24.70 -5.41 5.96
CA LYS A 128 -24.59 -4.31 4.98
C LYS A 128 -24.42 -4.85 3.55
N GLU A 129 -25.24 -4.33 2.65
CA GLU A 129 -25.11 -4.59 1.22
C GLU A 129 -24.06 -3.68 0.60
N ASN A 130 -22.88 -4.24 0.33
CA ASN A 130 -21.81 -3.62 -0.45
C ASN A 130 -21.06 -4.66 -1.27
N THR A 131 -20.35 -4.23 -2.30
CA THR A 131 -19.50 -5.13 -3.09
C THR A 131 -18.05 -5.07 -2.61
N TYR A 132 -17.32 -6.17 -2.76
CA TYR A 132 -15.88 -6.17 -2.51
C TYR A 132 -15.15 -5.13 -3.37
N LYS A 133 -15.57 -4.95 -4.63
CA LYS A 133 -14.98 -3.95 -5.54
C LYS A 133 -15.16 -2.52 -5.01
N SER A 134 -16.33 -2.17 -4.49
CA SER A 134 -16.58 -0.85 -3.90
C SER A 134 -15.72 -0.60 -2.67
N LEU A 135 -15.60 -1.59 -1.77
CA LEU A 135 -14.73 -1.51 -0.61
C LEU A 135 -13.26 -1.42 -1.00
N LEU A 136 -12.82 -2.18 -2.01
CA LEU A 136 -11.46 -2.12 -2.52
C LEU A 136 -11.14 -0.76 -3.14
N ALA A 137 -12.08 -0.15 -3.87
CA ALA A 137 -11.90 1.22 -4.39
C ALA A 137 -11.71 2.21 -3.24
N VAL A 138 -12.56 2.18 -2.21
CA VAL A 138 -12.40 3.01 -1.00
C VAL A 138 -11.01 2.84 -0.40
N THR A 139 -10.58 1.58 -0.18
CA THR A 139 -9.28 1.29 0.43
C THR A 139 -8.12 1.80 -0.42
N LEU A 140 -8.11 1.53 -1.72
CA LEU A 140 -7.04 1.93 -2.63
C LEU A 140 -6.89 3.45 -2.70
N TYR A 141 -8.00 4.18 -2.87
CA TYR A 141 -7.96 5.65 -2.89
C TYR A 141 -7.56 6.23 -1.53
N THR A 142 -7.96 5.61 -0.43
CA THR A 142 -7.58 6.05 0.93
C THR A 142 -6.09 5.84 1.17
N PHE A 143 -5.55 4.68 0.84
CA PHE A 143 -4.11 4.43 0.99
C PHE A 143 -3.27 5.26 0.03
N LEU A 144 -3.77 5.52 -1.18
CA LEU A 144 -3.12 6.43 -2.11
C LEU A 144 -3.06 7.85 -1.53
N ALA A 145 -4.18 8.33 -0.99
CA ALA A 145 -4.24 9.62 -0.32
C ALA A 145 -3.25 9.69 0.85
N ILE A 146 -3.24 8.69 1.73
CA ILE A 146 -2.28 8.63 2.84
C ILE A 146 -0.84 8.60 2.32
N GLY A 147 -0.53 7.81 1.30
CA GLY A 147 0.82 7.71 0.72
C GLY A 147 1.33 9.06 0.21
N ILE A 148 0.47 9.85 -0.45
CA ILE A 148 0.83 11.19 -0.93
C ILE A 148 1.20 12.13 0.22
N ILE A 149 0.52 12.05 1.36
CA ILE A 149 0.82 12.88 2.53
C ILE A 149 2.05 12.37 3.28
N ALA A 150 2.17 11.05 3.46
CA ALA A 150 3.22 10.45 4.26
C ALA A 150 4.60 10.52 3.58
N GLU A 151 4.63 10.58 2.25
CA GLU A 151 5.85 10.58 1.44
C GLU A 151 6.21 11.95 0.85
N GLY A 152 5.36 12.97 1.05
CA GLY A 152 5.60 14.37 0.65
C GLY A 152 6.21 15.20 1.76
#